data_AF-A0A6B3N8S1-F1
#
_entry.id   AF-A0A6B3N8S1-F1
#
_cell.length_a   1.000
_cell.length_b   1.000
_cell.length_c   1.000
_cell.angle_alpha   90.00
_cell.angle_beta   90.00
_cell.angle_gamma   90.00
#
_symmetry.space_group_name_H-M   'P 1'
#
loop_
_entity.id
_entity.type
_entity.pdbx_description
1 polymer ?
#
loop_
_entity_poly.entity_id
_entity_poly.type
_entity_poly.pdbx_seq_one_letter_code
_entity_poly.pdbx_strand_id
1 'polypeptide(L)'
;MKVKIKHKIQFPPTNVRELGQDQVYFYLVNGESREKIRLHDYERIFEVPELYEQVVYERLKCQSPSIVVDILESAVSQGDQSLNELRVLDLGAGNGIVGEKLKQHGV
;
A
#
# COMPACT_ATOMS: atom_id res chain seq x y z
N MET A 1 1.60 21.05 5.43
CA MET A 1 0.94 20.18 4.43
C MET A 1 2.03 19.57 3.56
N LYS A 2 2.18 18.23 3.50
CA LYS A 2 3.10 17.59 2.55
C LYS A 2 2.47 17.69 1.15
N VAL A 3 3.22 18.17 0.17
CA VAL A 3 2.78 18.20 -1.23
C VAL A 3 2.77 16.77 -1.75
N LYS A 4 1.60 16.23 -2.12
CA LYS A 4 1.50 14.92 -2.77
C LYS A 4 1.97 15.03 -4.22
N ILE A 5 3.04 14.33 -4.55
CA ILE A 5 3.55 14.23 -5.93
C ILE A 5 2.71 13.18 -6.66
N LYS A 6 2.18 13.51 -7.84
CA LYS A 6 1.46 12.55 -8.68
C LYS A 6 2.29 12.18 -9.91
N HIS A 7 2.61 10.91 -10.01
CA HIS A 7 3.34 10.32 -11.12
C HIS A 7 2.39 9.87 -12.24
N LYS A 8 2.85 9.94 -13.49
CA LYS A 8 2.12 9.38 -14.63
C LYS A 8 2.46 7.89 -14.73
N ILE A 9 1.50 7.04 -14.36
CA ILE A 9 1.66 5.58 -14.32
C ILE A 9 0.76 4.92 -15.37
N GLN A 10 1.32 3.95 -16.10
CA GLN A 10 0.59 3.12 -17.04
C GLN A 10 0.78 1.64 -16.70
N PHE A 11 -0.32 0.88 -16.62
CA PHE A 11 -0.27 -0.57 -16.46
C PHE A 11 -0.14 -1.27 -17.83
N PRO A 12 0.46 -2.47 -17.87
CA PRO A 12 0.54 -3.24 -19.11
C PRO A 12 -0.86 -3.54 -19.68
N PRO A 13 -1.01 -3.57 -21.01
CA PRO A 13 -2.28 -3.89 -21.66
C PRO A 13 -2.62 -5.39 -21.64
N THR A 14 -1.66 -6.25 -21.28
CA THR A 14 -1.77 -7.71 -21.30
C THR A 14 -2.56 -8.25 -20.11
N ASN A 15 -3.14 -9.44 -20.25
CA ASN A 15 -3.78 -10.16 -19.15
C ASN A 15 -2.71 -10.60 -18.12
N VAL A 16 -2.47 -9.74 -17.14
CA VAL A 16 -1.49 -9.91 -16.04
C VAL A 16 -1.68 -11.18 -15.21
N ARG A 17 -2.79 -11.92 -15.36
CA ARG A 17 -3.04 -13.19 -14.66
C ARG A 17 -2.09 -14.33 -15.05
N GLU A 18 -1.43 -14.21 -16.21
CA GLU A 18 -0.45 -15.21 -16.68
C GLU A 18 0.98 -14.91 -16.22
N LEU A 19 1.22 -13.71 -15.67
CA LEU A 19 2.54 -13.35 -15.15
C LEU A 19 2.73 -13.90 -13.74
N GLY A 20 3.93 -14.42 -13.48
CA GLY A 20 4.38 -14.71 -12.12
C GLY A 20 4.34 -13.45 -11.26
N GLN A 21 4.16 -13.63 -9.95
CA GLN A 21 4.13 -12.52 -9.00
C GLN A 21 5.41 -11.67 -9.06
N ASP A 22 6.56 -12.28 -9.35
CA ASP A 22 7.86 -11.61 -9.54
C ASP A 22 8.01 -10.89 -10.90
N GLN A 23 7.09 -11.12 -11.83
CA GLN A 23 7.15 -10.62 -13.21
C GLN A 23 6.20 -9.46 -13.47
N VAL A 24 5.23 -9.19 -12.58
CA VAL A 24 4.30 -8.07 -12.74
C VAL A 24 5.01 -6.72 -12.66
N TYR A 25 4.55 -5.77 -13.48
CA TYR A 25 5.22 -4.50 -13.70
C TYR A 25 4.24 -3.38 -14.06
N PHE A 26 4.73 -2.14 -14.00
CA PHE A 26 4.07 -0.95 -14.52
C PHE A 26 5.10 -0.07 -15.25
N TYR A 27 4.61 0.96 -15.94
CA TYR A 27 5.45 1.97 -16.56
C TYR A 27 5.33 3.31 -15.80
N LEU A 28 6.47 3.89 -15.45
CA LEU A 28 6.59 5.28 -15.02
C LEU A 28 6.87 6.15 -16.25
N VAL A 29 6.03 7.14 -16.52
CA VAL A 29 6.10 7.96 -17.74
C VAL A 29 6.64 9.35 -17.41
N ASN A 30 7.77 9.69 -18.01
CA ASN A 30 8.46 10.97 -17.86
C ASN A 30 8.58 11.65 -19.23
N GLY A 31 7.64 12.54 -19.53
CA GLY A 31 7.53 13.17 -20.86
C GLY A 31 7.27 12.13 -21.94
N GLU A 32 8.22 12.00 -22.88
CA GLU A 32 8.18 11.01 -23.98
C GLU A 32 8.79 9.66 -23.60
N SER A 33 9.54 9.60 -22.50
CA SER A 33 10.16 8.35 -22.02
C SER A 33 9.20 7.56 -21.11
N ARG A 34 9.33 6.23 -21.16
CA ARG A 34 8.69 5.34 -20.19
C ARG A 34 9.72 4.36 -19.63
N GLU A 35 9.77 4.27 -18.32
CA GLU A 35 10.60 3.32 -17.57
C GLU A 35 9.71 2.14 -17.15
N LYS A 36 10.15 0.90 -17.42
CA LYS A 36 9.45 -0.31 -16.95
C LYS A 36 9.97 -0.67 -15.56
N ILE A 37 9.09 -0.68 -14.56
CA ILE A 37 9.43 -0.98 -13.17
C ILE A 37 8.62 -2.20 -12.72
N ARG A 38 9.29 -3.22 -12.14
CA ARG A 38 8.60 -4.38 -11.55
C ARG A 38 7.94 -3.98 -10.24
N LEU A 39 6.76 -4.51 -9.92
CA LEU A 39 6.06 -4.17 -8.67
C LEU A 39 6.82 -4.60 -7.41
N HIS A 40 7.65 -5.64 -7.51
CA HIS A 40 8.49 -6.13 -6.42
C HIS A 40 9.90 -5.52 -6.42
N ASP A 41 10.18 -4.57 -7.32
CA ASP A 41 11.43 -3.80 -7.31
C ASP A 41 11.33 -2.64 -6.32
N TYR A 42 11.26 -2.99 -5.04
CA TYR A 42 11.05 -2.03 -3.97
C TYR A 42 12.18 -1.01 -3.88
N GLU A 43 13.42 -1.42 -4.13
CA GLU A 43 14.58 -0.52 -4.17
C GLU A 43 14.32 0.63 -5.13
N ARG A 44 13.99 0.32 -6.40
CA ARG A 44 13.71 1.36 -7.38
C ARG A 44 12.46 2.18 -7.07
N ILE A 45 11.40 1.54 -6.58
CA ILE A 45 10.15 2.24 -6.27
C ILE A 45 10.35 3.25 -5.14
N PHE A 46 11.11 2.90 -4.09
CA PHE A 46 11.34 3.79 -2.94
C PHE A 46 12.33 4.93 -3.23
N GLU A 47 13.13 4.85 -4.29
CA GLU A 47 13.89 6.00 -4.79
C GLU A 47 13.00 7.11 -5.35
N VAL A 48 11.77 6.78 -5.77
CA VAL A 48 10.81 7.75 -6.32
C VAL A 48 9.77 8.10 -5.26
N PRO A 49 9.80 9.33 -4.70
CA PRO A 49 8.91 9.71 -3.61
C PRO A 49 7.43 9.54 -3.98
N GLU A 50 6.62 8.99 -3.06
CA GLU A 50 5.18 8.72 -3.21
C GLU A 50 4.79 7.69 -4.28
N LEU A 51 5.75 7.08 -5.00
CA LEU A 51 5.44 6.16 -6.09
C LEU A 51 4.82 4.86 -5.57
N TYR A 52 5.35 4.31 -4.48
CA TYR A 52 4.82 3.09 -3.85
C TYR A 52 3.36 3.28 -3.46
N GLU A 53 3.08 4.35 -2.71
CA GLU A 53 1.76 4.65 -2.19
C GLU A 53 0.74 4.83 -3.32
N GLN A 54 1.14 5.59 -4.35
CA GLN A 54 0.30 5.83 -5.51
C GLN A 54 0.02 4.54 -6.29
N VAL A 55 1.03 3.72 -6.57
CA VAL A 55 0.85 2.48 -7.34
C VAL A 55 0.00 1.48 -6.56
N VAL A 56 0.37 1.18 -5.31
CA VAL A 56 -0.21 0.06 -4.56
C VAL A 56 -1.58 0.41 -3.98
N TYR A 57 -1.73 1.57 -3.34
CA TYR A 57 -2.98 1.92 -2.65
C TYR A 57 -3.90 2.76 -3.52
N GLU A 58 -3.38 3.74 -4.27
CA GLU A 58 -4.26 4.63 -5.04
C GLU A 58 -4.69 4.00 -6.38
N ARG A 59 -3.79 3.31 -7.08
CA ARG A 59 -4.04 2.77 -8.43
C ARG A 59 -4.47 1.30 -8.41
N LEU A 60 -3.77 0.45 -7.68
CA LEU A 60 -4.11 -0.98 -7.54
C LEU A 60 -5.12 -1.26 -6.43
N LYS A 61 -5.45 -0.26 -5.61
CA LYS A 61 -6.50 -0.34 -4.57
C LYS A 61 -6.25 -1.47 -3.57
N CYS A 62 -5.01 -1.65 -3.12
CA CYS A 62 -4.71 -2.60 -2.05
C CYS A 62 -5.59 -2.33 -0.80
N GLN A 63 -6.30 -3.36 -0.35
CA GLN A 63 -7.21 -3.30 0.80
C GLN A 63 -6.68 -4.04 2.03
N SER A 64 -5.54 -4.74 1.92
CA SER A 64 -5.01 -5.62 2.97
C SER A 64 -4.87 -4.93 4.33
N PRO A 65 -4.34 -3.68 4.45
CA PRO A 65 -4.24 -3.03 5.76
C PRO A 65 -5.60 -2.80 6.43
N SER A 66 -6.62 -2.41 5.65
CA SER A 66 -7.97 -2.23 6.19
C SER A 66 -8.55 -3.56 6.64
N ILE A 67 -8.48 -4.60 5.80
CA ILE A 67 -9.00 -5.93 6.14
C ILE A 67 -8.36 -6.48 7.41
N VAL A 68 -7.04 -6.32 7.58
CA VAL A 68 -6.33 -6.78 8.78
C VAL A 68 -6.79 -6.02 10.03
N VAL A 69 -6.95 -4.70 9.93
CA VAL A 69 -7.45 -3.89 11.04
C VAL A 69 -8.90 -4.25 11.41
N ASP A 70 -9.77 -4.47 10.41
CA ASP A 70 -11.16 -4.86 10.63
C ASP A 70 -11.25 -6.23 11.34
N ILE A 71 -10.39 -7.19 10.95
CA ILE A 71 -10.31 -8.50 11.61
C ILE A 71 -9.84 -8.35 13.06
N LEU A 72 -8.83 -7.50 13.30
CA LEU A 72 -8.33 -7.24 14.66
C LEU A 72 -9.39 -6.59 15.54
N GLU A 73 -10.10 -5.57 15.03
CA GLU A 73 -11.22 -4.92 15.72
C GLU A 73 -12.29 -5.94 16.11
N SER A 74 -12.67 -6.82 15.16
CA SER A 74 -13.63 -7.89 15.43
C SER A 74 -13.17 -8.84 16.54
N ALA A 75 -11.91 -9.25 16.51
CA ALA A 75 -11.35 -10.15 17.51
C ALA A 75 -11.30 -9.52 18.92
N VAL A 76 -10.93 -8.25 19.02
CA VAL A 76 -10.93 -7.51 20.30
C VAL A 76 -12.34 -7.33 20.84
N SER A 77 -13.30 -7.02 19.96
CA SER A 77 -14.70 -6.82 20.34
C SER A 77 -15.36 -8.11 20.85
N GLN A 78 -14.95 -9.29 20.37
CA GLN A 78 -15.41 -10.58 20.88
C GLN A 78 -14.96 -10.86 22.33
N GLY A 79 -13.95 -10.16 22.82
CA GLY A 79 -13.49 -10.20 24.21
C GLY A 79 -14.15 -9.13 25.10
N ASP A 80 -15.22 -8.47 24.65
CA ASP A 80 -15.86 -7.33 25.32
C ASP A 80 -14.91 -6.15 25.60
N GLN A 81 -13.88 -5.97 24.75
CA GLN A 81 -12.93 -4.86 24.81
C GLN A 81 -13.07 -3.94 23.59
N SER A 82 -12.56 -2.72 23.71
CA SER A 82 -12.48 -1.76 22.59
C SER A 82 -11.02 -1.46 22.23
N LEU A 83 -10.74 -1.27 20.94
CA LEU A 83 -9.39 -0.96 20.47
C LEU A 83 -8.83 0.32 21.09
N ASN A 84 -9.64 1.37 21.25
CA ASN A 84 -9.23 2.66 21.81
C ASN A 84 -8.79 2.61 23.30
N GLU A 85 -9.02 1.50 24.00
CA GLU A 85 -8.57 1.26 25.37
C GLU A 85 -7.22 0.53 25.42
N LEU A 86 -6.68 0.15 24.26
CA LEU A 86 -5.46 -0.62 24.13
C LEU A 86 -4.29 0.24 23.63
N ARG A 87 -3.11 -0.39 23.58
CA ARG A 87 -1.90 0.14 22.95
C ARG A 87 -1.41 -0.91 21.97
N VAL A 88 -1.12 -0.50 20.74
CA VAL A 88 -0.67 -1.41 19.69
C VAL A 88 0.81 -1.17 19.40
N LEU A 89 1.55 -2.28 19.30
CA LEU A 89 2.91 -2.31 18.77
C LEU A 89 2.89 -3.08 17.45
N ASP A 90 3.07 -2.36 16.34
CA ASP A 90 3.16 -2.94 15.00
C ASP A 90 4.62 -3.31 14.69
N LEU A 91 4.98 -4.57 14.96
CA LEU A 91 6.31 -5.11 14.70
C LEU A 91 6.52 -5.30 13.20
N GLY A 92 7.43 -4.51 12.63
CA GLY A 92 7.69 -4.54 11.19
C GLY A 92 6.68 -3.73 10.38
N ALA A 93 6.18 -2.62 10.93
CA ALA A 93 5.14 -1.75 10.36
C ALA A 93 5.37 -1.24 8.93
N GLY A 94 6.55 -1.43 8.34
CA GLY A 94 6.87 -1.00 6.99
C GLY A 94 6.65 0.49 6.80
N ASN A 95 5.79 0.86 5.84
CA ASN A 95 5.44 2.27 5.59
C ASN A 95 4.36 2.84 6.53
N GLY A 96 3.96 2.08 7.57
CA GLY A 96 3.10 2.56 8.64
C GLY A 96 1.60 2.64 8.31
N ILE A 97 1.16 2.16 7.13
CA ILE A 97 -0.24 2.27 6.73
C ILE A 97 -1.19 1.49 7.65
N VAL A 98 -0.75 0.37 8.22
CA VAL A 98 -1.54 -0.34 9.24
C VAL A 98 -1.77 0.55 10.46
N GLY A 99 -0.73 1.23 10.95
CA GLY A 99 -0.85 2.24 12.01
C GLY A 99 -1.81 3.38 11.66
N GLU A 100 -1.72 3.93 10.44
CA GLU A 100 -2.65 4.97 9.97
C GLU A 100 -4.11 4.47 9.91
N LYS A 101 -4.34 3.17 9.66
CA LYS A 101 -5.67 2.56 9.74
C LYS A 101 -6.12 2.36 11.17
N LEU A 102 -5.27 1.84 12.05
CA LEU A 102 -5.58 1.67 13.48
C LEU A 102 -5.96 2.99 14.17
N LYS A 103 -5.33 4.10 13.76
CA LYS A 103 -5.65 5.44 14.26
C LYS A 103 -7.11 5.84 14.03
N GLN A 104 -7.75 5.30 13.00
CA GLN A 104 -9.17 5.54 12.70
C GLN A 104 -10.08 4.88 13.75
N HIS A 105 -9.59 3.89 14.49
CA HIS A 105 -10.26 3.20 15.58
C HIS A 105 -9.83 3.71 16.97
N GLY A 106 -9.13 4.85 17.03
CA GLY A 106 -8.82 5.54 18.29
C GLY A 106 -7.55 5.07 19.01
N VAL A 107 -6.64 4.39 18.30
CA VAL A 107 -5.33 3.92 18.83
C VAL A 107 -4.16 4.75 18.32
#